data_AF-K2G0P7-F1
#
_entry.id   AF-K2G0P7-F1
#
_cell.length_a   1.000
_cell.length_b   1.000
_cell.length_c   1.000
_cell.angle_alpha   90.00
_cell.angle_beta   90.00
_cell.angle_gamma   90.00
#
_symmetry.space_group_name_H-M   'P 1'
#
loop_
_entity.id
_entity.type
_entity.pdbx_description
1 polymer ?
#
loop_
_entity_poly.entity_id
_entity_poly.type
_entity_poly.pdbx_seq_one_letter_code
_entity_poly.pdbx_strand_id
1 'polypeptide(L)'
;MYCPVPDLLLRRFSTGLYYDLVKVADFGSAFGTAFEAYVGEVIAVGYQDGPATVLKETPYHVGGDIHHGPDWIVCDAGGNLVIECKTKRLTQAARQGGDVALRAEVDKIAEAVVQNYKNILDAQQGLSSWRPNGNPIISLVITLEDWFFLGPLLNELLEQSVRSQLLEAGLDAQLMETMPYAVMSCREFELCIGALRAGGVAKFFQGKRKGEYLHWMWPEYMHHEYKGIKLINFQKAFEADWRKVIPEAAMPKDSEGDVTANDERT
;
A
#
# COMPACT_ATOMS: atom_id res chain seq x y z
N MET A 1 1.26 -11.16 37.78
CA MET A 1 0.87 -12.03 36.66
C MET A 1 2.13 -12.30 35.84
N TYR A 2 2.60 -13.55 35.77
CA TYR A 2 3.79 -13.92 35.00
C TYR A 2 3.33 -14.60 33.71
N CYS A 3 3.70 -14.05 32.55
CA CYS A 3 3.51 -14.72 31.27
C CYS A 3 4.77 -15.54 30.98
N PRO A 4 4.71 -16.89 31.03
CA PRO A 4 5.90 -17.73 30.89
C PRO A 4 6.49 -17.74 29.48
N VAL A 5 5.70 -17.35 28.47
CA VAL A 5 6.15 -17.26 27.06
C VAL A 5 5.59 -15.99 26.41
N PRO A 6 6.22 -14.83 26.64
CA PRO A 6 5.78 -13.54 26.09
C PRO A 6 5.58 -13.56 24.58
N ASP A 7 6.38 -14.31 23.83
CA ASP A 7 6.25 -14.42 22.37
C ASP A 7 4.92 -15.04 21.93
N LEU A 8 4.38 -16.01 22.66
CA LEU A 8 3.07 -16.60 22.34
C LEU A 8 1.93 -15.64 22.66
N LEU A 9 2.08 -14.84 23.72
CA LEU A 9 1.14 -13.78 24.06
C LEU A 9 1.16 -12.69 22.99
N LEU A 10 2.36 -12.23 22.58
CA LEU A 10 2.54 -11.26 21.50
C LEU A 10 2.00 -11.79 20.17
N ARG A 11 2.21 -13.08 19.84
CA ARG A 11 1.60 -13.72 18.66
C ARG A 11 0.08 -13.76 18.75
N ARG A 12 -0.49 -14.03 19.93
CA ARG A 12 -1.94 -14.00 20.13
C ARG A 12 -2.49 -12.59 19.95
N PHE A 13 -1.80 -11.55 20.42
CA PHE A 13 -2.19 -10.16 20.20
C PHE A 13 -2.04 -9.72 18.74
N SER A 14 -0.95 -10.11 18.06
CA SER A 14 -0.64 -9.62 16.72
C SER A 14 -1.35 -10.36 15.59
N THR A 15 -1.47 -11.69 15.68
CA THR A 15 -2.10 -12.51 14.64
C THR A 15 -3.38 -13.18 15.11
N GLY A 16 -3.45 -13.54 16.39
CA GLY A 16 -4.61 -14.24 16.97
C GLY A 16 -5.85 -13.37 17.15
N LEU A 17 -5.68 -12.11 17.56
CA LEU A 17 -6.77 -11.18 17.88
C LEU A 17 -7.66 -10.93 16.66
N TYR A 18 -7.07 -10.88 15.47
CA TYR A 18 -7.81 -10.77 14.21
C TYR A 18 -8.88 -11.85 14.07
N TYR A 19 -8.55 -13.12 14.36
CA TYR A 19 -9.50 -14.23 14.20
C TYR A 19 -10.61 -14.22 15.25
N ASP A 20 -10.37 -13.59 16.39
CA ASP A 20 -11.39 -13.41 17.42
C ASP A 20 -12.34 -12.26 17.06
N LEU A 21 -11.80 -11.19 16.46
CA LEU A 21 -12.53 -9.96 16.15
C LEU A 21 -13.19 -9.95 14.77
N VAL A 22 -12.73 -10.77 13.81
CA VAL A 22 -13.27 -10.79 12.44
C VAL A 22 -14.77 -11.12 12.37
N LYS A 23 -15.33 -11.72 13.43
CA LYS A 23 -16.76 -12.03 13.54
C LYS A 23 -17.58 -10.93 14.23
N VAL A 24 -16.93 -9.91 14.78
CA VAL A 24 -17.60 -8.77 15.40
C VAL A 24 -18.18 -7.89 14.30
N ALA A 25 -19.40 -7.38 14.51
CA ALA A 25 -20.05 -6.46 13.58
C ALA A 25 -19.12 -5.25 13.31
N ASP A 26 -19.10 -4.80 12.06
CA ASP A 26 -18.32 -3.64 11.59
C ASP A 26 -16.80 -3.74 11.70
N PHE A 27 -16.25 -4.85 12.20
CA PHE A 27 -14.80 -5.04 12.32
C PHE A 27 -14.09 -4.85 10.98
N GLY A 28 -14.62 -5.41 9.89
CA GLY A 28 -14.01 -5.30 8.57
C GLY A 28 -13.86 -3.85 8.10
N SER A 29 -14.89 -3.02 8.33
CA SER A 29 -14.86 -1.60 7.98
C SER A 29 -13.89 -0.83 8.88
N ALA A 30 -13.98 -1.00 10.19
CA ALA A 30 -13.08 -0.34 11.14
C ALA A 30 -11.60 -0.72 10.92
N PHE A 31 -11.34 -1.99 10.61
CA PHE A 31 -10.01 -2.49 10.30
C PHE A 31 -9.49 -1.95 8.96
N GLY A 32 -10.34 -1.85 7.95
CA GLY A 32 -10.06 -1.15 6.69
C GLY A 32 -9.62 0.29 6.92
N THR A 33 -10.45 1.07 7.62
CA THR A 33 -10.17 2.48 7.94
C THR A 33 -8.89 2.65 8.76
N ALA A 34 -8.61 1.75 9.71
CA ALA A 34 -7.38 1.79 10.48
C ALA A 34 -6.14 1.52 9.61
N PHE A 35 -6.25 0.58 8.66
CA PHE A 35 -5.17 0.29 7.72
C PHE A 35 -4.94 1.44 6.73
N GLU A 36 -6.00 2.05 6.20
CA GLU A 36 -5.91 3.27 5.38
C GLU A 36 -5.21 4.39 6.14
N ALA A 37 -5.56 4.61 7.42
CA ALA A 37 -4.93 5.62 8.26
C ALA A 37 -3.43 5.33 8.45
N TYR A 38 -3.07 4.07 8.73
CA TYR A 38 -1.68 3.64 8.85
C TYR A 38 -0.88 3.90 7.57
N VAL A 39 -1.41 3.54 6.40
CA VAL A 39 -0.75 3.85 5.12
C VAL A 39 -0.56 5.36 4.95
N GLY A 40 -1.53 6.17 5.35
CA GLY A 40 -1.41 7.63 5.39
C GLY A 40 -0.26 8.13 6.24
N GLU A 41 -0.07 7.57 7.43
CA GLU A 41 1.05 7.90 8.31
C GLU A 41 2.40 7.47 7.70
N VAL A 42 2.45 6.29 7.08
CA VAL A 42 3.63 5.82 6.33
C VAL A 42 3.99 6.82 5.22
N ILE A 43 3.00 7.32 4.47
CA ILE A 43 3.20 8.33 3.43
C ILE A 43 3.68 9.65 4.03
N ALA A 44 3.05 10.11 5.11
CA ALA A 44 3.40 11.36 5.78
C ALA A 44 4.85 11.35 6.26
N VAL A 45 5.29 10.29 6.92
CA VAL A 45 6.69 10.11 7.34
C VAL A 45 7.61 9.98 6.12
N GLY A 46 7.18 9.22 5.11
CA GLY A 46 7.90 9.03 3.86
C GLY A 46 8.26 10.34 3.17
N TYR A 47 7.30 11.27 3.13
CA TYR A 47 7.36 12.54 2.41
C TYR A 47 7.48 13.78 3.30
N GLN A 48 7.76 13.63 4.60
CA GLN A 48 7.78 14.75 5.56
C GLN A 48 8.68 15.93 5.13
N ASP A 49 9.78 15.64 4.43
CA ASP A 49 10.79 16.61 3.95
C ASP A 49 10.78 16.74 2.41
N GLY A 50 9.79 16.15 1.73
CA GLY A 50 9.73 16.06 0.28
C GLY A 50 8.84 17.13 -0.35
N PRO A 51 9.08 17.51 -1.63
CA PRO A 51 8.25 18.49 -2.34
C PRO A 51 6.89 17.93 -2.82
N ALA A 52 6.49 16.76 -2.33
CA ALA A 52 5.27 16.09 -2.79
C ALA A 52 4.03 16.65 -2.08
N THR A 53 2.92 16.71 -2.81
CA THR A 53 1.60 16.95 -2.24
C THR A 53 0.97 15.61 -1.88
N VAL A 54 0.59 15.44 -0.63
CA VAL A 54 -0.11 14.24 -0.14
C VAL A 54 -1.56 14.61 0.17
N LEU A 55 -2.51 13.85 -0.38
CA LEU A 55 -3.94 14.11 -0.25
C LEU A 55 -4.66 12.84 0.18
N LYS A 56 -5.61 13.00 1.10
CA LYS A 56 -6.67 12.02 1.35
C LYS A 56 -7.89 12.47 0.55
N GLU A 57 -8.45 11.61 -0.30
CA GLU A 57 -9.64 12.01 -1.06
C GLU A 57 -10.85 12.17 -0.13
N THR A 58 -11.73 13.08 -0.51
CA THR A 58 -13.01 13.29 0.16
C THR A 58 -14.14 12.69 -0.66
N PRO A 59 -15.16 12.05 -0.04
CA PRO A 59 -16.29 11.52 -0.77
C PRO A 59 -16.98 12.57 -1.65
N TYR A 60 -17.39 12.16 -2.85
CA TYR A 60 -18.03 12.99 -3.86
C TYR A 60 -19.23 12.26 -4.47
N HIS A 61 -20.07 12.99 -5.20
CA HIS A 61 -21.26 12.44 -5.84
C HIS A 61 -21.06 12.26 -7.33
N VAL A 62 -21.42 11.07 -7.83
CA VAL A 62 -21.54 10.78 -9.26
C VAL A 62 -22.98 10.38 -9.54
N GLY A 63 -23.74 11.29 -10.13
CA GLY A 63 -25.19 11.11 -10.24
C GLY A 63 -25.85 11.05 -8.86
N GLY A 64 -26.49 9.92 -8.54
CA GLY A 64 -27.13 9.68 -7.24
C GLY A 64 -26.25 8.97 -6.21
N ASP A 65 -25.11 8.42 -6.64
CA ASP A 65 -24.27 7.56 -5.81
C ASP A 65 -23.15 8.36 -5.13
N ILE A 66 -22.76 7.91 -3.93
CA ILE A 66 -21.60 8.45 -3.20
C ILE A 66 -20.39 7.61 -3.57
N HIS A 67 -19.38 8.25 -4.14
CA HIS A 67 -18.07 7.68 -4.40
C HIS A 67 -17.11 8.17 -3.32
N HIS A 68 -16.31 7.26 -2.76
CA HIS A 68 -15.29 7.63 -1.76
C HIS A 68 -13.99 8.13 -2.39
N GLY A 69 -13.75 7.78 -3.67
CA GLY A 69 -12.47 8.01 -4.34
C GLY A 69 -11.37 7.06 -3.87
N PRO A 70 -10.11 7.32 -4.24
CA PRO A 70 -8.97 6.55 -3.78
C PRO A 70 -8.59 6.94 -2.33
N ASP A 71 -8.01 6.02 -1.59
CA ASP A 71 -7.67 6.27 -0.18
C ASP A 71 -6.63 7.37 0.00
N TRP A 72 -5.60 7.37 -0.86
CA TRP A 72 -4.53 8.36 -0.83
C TRP A 72 -4.04 8.73 -2.22
N ILE A 73 -3.55 9.95 -2.36
CA ILE A 73 -2.92 10.44 -3.58
C ILE A 73 -1.61 11.13 -3.19
N VAL A 74 -0.53 10.79 -3.91
CA VAL A 74 0.76 11.46 -3.79
C VAL A 74 1.14 12.06 -5.14
N CYS A 75 1.33 13.37 -5.19
CA CYS A 75 1.75 14.09 -6.39
C CYS A 75 3.16 14.65 -6.18
N ASP A 76 4.11 14.26 -7.02
CA ASP A 76 5.42 14.91 -7.08
C ASP A 76 5.65 15.54 -8.46
N ALA A 77 6.84 16.11 -8.66
CA ALA A 77 7.20 16.75 -9.93
C ALA A 77 7.24 15.78 -11.12
N GLY A 78 7.37 14.47 -10.88
CA GLY A 78 7.49 13.44 -11.90
C GLY A 78 6.22 12.63 -12.16
N GLY A 79 5.27 12.56 -11.21
CA GLY A 79 4.09 11.70 -11.35
C GLY A 79 3.05 11.86 -10.25
N ASN A 80 1.92 11.18 -10.47
CA ASN A 80 0.83 11.03 -9.51
C ASN A 80 0.71 9.55 -9.15
N LEU A 81 0.72 9.25 -7.86
CA LEU A 81 0.48 7.91 -7.33
C LEU A 81 -0.90 7.91 -6.68
N VAL A 82 -1.82 7.11 -7.22
CA VAL A 82 -3.19 7.01 -6.73
C VAL A 82 -3.35 5.67 -6.05
N ILE A 83 -3.68 5.67 -4.76
CA ILE A 83 -3.47 4.55 -3.85
C ILE A 83 -4.81 4.03 -3.33
N GLU A 84 -5.00 2.72 -3.44
CA GLU A 84 -6.11 1.95 -2.88
C GLU A 84 -5.57 0.91 -1.89
N CYS A 85 -6.13 0.84 -0.69
CA CYS A 85 -5.72 -0.03 0.40
C CYS A 85 -6.64 -1.26 0.49
N LYS A 86 -6.05 -2.43 0.71
CA LYS A 86 -6.79 -3.69 0.91
C LYS A 86 -6.27 -4.48 2.09
N THR A 87 -7.13 -4.65 3.10
CA THR A 87 -6.86 -5.41 4.32
C THR A 87 -7.08 -6.91 4.21
N LYS A 88 -7.53 -7.39 3.05
CA LYS A 88 -7.96 -8.78 2.89
C LYS A 88 -6.78 -9.74 3.01
N ARG A 89 -6.94 -10.73 3.89
CA ARG A 89 -5.98 -11.80 4.12
C ARG A 89 -6.26 -12.98 3.18
N LEU A 90 -5.20 -13.64 2.74
CA LEU A 90 -5.30 -14.89 2.00
C LEU A 90 -5.97 -15.96 2.86
N THR A 91 -6.97 -16.63 2.29
CA THR A 91 -7.62 -17.76 2.97
C THR A 91 -6.65 -18.93 3.12
N GLN A 92 -6.85 -19.76 4.14
CA GLN A 92 -6.03 -20.97 4.34
C GLN A 92 -6.06 -21.89 3.11
N ALA A 93 -7.20 -21.99 2.43
CA ALA A 93 -7.35 -22.78 1.20
C ALA A 93 -6.48 -22.23 0.05
N ALA A 94 -6.40 -20.91 -0.12
CA ALA A 94 -5.53 -20.29 -1.11
C ALA A 94 -4.04 -20.51 -0.77
N ARG A 95 -3.67 -20.43 0.51
CA ARG A 95 -2.28 -20.70 0.97
C ARG A 95 -1.85 -22.15 0.78
N GLN A 96 -2.80 -23.09 0.79
CA GLN A 96 -2.55 -24.52 0.58
C GLN A 96 -2.49 -24.91 -0.90
N GLY A 97 -2.53 -23.94 -1.84
CA GLY A 97 -2.25 -24.17 -3.25
C GLY A 97 -3.44 -24.66 -4.08
N GLY A 98 -4.69 -24.40 -3.65
CA GLY A 98 -5.85 -24.65 -4.50
C GLY A 98 -5.97 -23.58 -5.60
N ASP A 99 -5.71 -23.94 -6.87
CA ASP A 99 -5.71 -23.01 -8.02
C ASP A 99 -6.98 -22.15 -8.11
N VAL A 100 -8.16 -22.73 -7.86
CA VAL A 100 -9.44 -22.01 -7.89
C VAL A 100 -9.54 -21.00 -6.75
N ALA A 101 -9.13 -21.40 -5.54
CA ALA A 101 -9.16 -20.51 -4.38
C ALA A 101 -8.16 -19.36 -4.54
N LEU A 102 -6.98 -19.64 -5.11
CA LEU A 102 -5.99 -18.64 -5.41
C LEU A 102 -6.50 -17.61 -6.43
N ARG A 103 -7.08 -18.08 -7.55
CA ARG A 103 -7.69 -17.20 -8.57
C ARG A 103 -8.74 -16.27 -7.95
N ALA A 104 -9.64 -16.83 -7.14
CA ALA A 104 -10.65 -16.04 -6.45
C ALA A 104 -10.05 -15.00 -5.47
N GLU A 105 -8.86 -15.25 -4.90
CA GLU A 105 -8.15 -14.25 -4.09
C GLU A 105 -7.47 -13.17 -4.95
N VAL A 106 -6.87 -13.55 -6.09
CA VAL A 106 -6.29 -12.62 -7.07
C VAL A 106 -7.37 -11.71 -7.67
N ASP A 107 -8.56 -12.25 -7.95
CA ASP A 107 -9.67 -11.49 -8.54
C ASP A 107 -10.09 -10.30 -7.66
N LYS A 108 -9.95 -10.41 -6.34
CA LYS A 108 -10.25 -9.29 -5.42
C LYS A 108 -9.19 -8.19 -5.47
N ILE A 109 -7.94 -8.54 -5.76
CA ILE A 109 -6.89 -7.52 -5.99
C ILE A 109 -7.16 -6.83 -7.33
N ALA A 110 -7.51 -7.60 -8.37
CA ALA A 110 -7.89 -7.05 -9.66
C ALA A 110 -9.11 -6.11 -9.55
N GLU A 111 -10.10 -6.47 -8.74
CA GLU A 111 -11.26 -5.61 -8.43
C GLU A 111 -10.81 -4.27 -7.83
N ALA A 112 -9.86 -4.29 -6.90
CA ALA A 112 -9.28 -3.09 -6.31
C ALA A 112 -8.55 -2.22 -7.36
N VAL A 113 -7.79 -2.84 -8.26
CA VAL A 113 -7.12 -2.13 -9.37
C VAL A 113 -8.15 -1.46 -10.29
N VAL A 114 -9.21 -2.19 -10.68
CA VAL A 114 -10.29 -1.67 -11.53
C VAL A 114 -11.06 -0.55 -10.83
N GLN A 115 -11.35 -0.70 -9.53
CA GLN A 115 -11.97 0.37 -8.75
C GLN A 115 -11.10 1.62 -8.73
N ASN A 116 -9.80 1.46 -8.54
CA ASN A 116 -8.88 2.59 -8.53
C ASN A 116 -8.79 3.26 -9.92
N TYR A 117 -8.86 2.51 -11.02
CA TYR A 117 -9.01 3.10 -12.35
C TYR A 117 -10.29 3.92 -12.51
N LYS A 118 -11.43 3.44 -12.00
CA LYS A 118 -12.68 4.21 -12.03
C LYS A 118 -12.53 5.54 -11.28
N ASN A 119 -11.91 5.51 -10.11
CA ASN A 119 -11.61 6.71 -9.33
C ASN A 119 -10.73 7.71 -10.12
N ILE A 120 -9.71 7.22 -10.83
CA ILE A 120 -8.85 8.06 -11.70
C ILE A 120 -9.65 8.66 -12.85
N LEU A 121 -10.53 7.89 -13.49
CA LEU A 121 -11.36 8.35 -14.59
C LEU A 121 -12.39 9.40 -14.13
N ASP A 122 -12.98 9.24 -12.95
CA ASP A 122 -13.84 10.24 -12.32
C ASP A 122 -13.07 11.57 -12.11
N ALA A 123 -11.84 11.48 -11.61
CA ALA A 123 -10.97 12.64 -11.42
C ALA A 123 -10.60 13.34 -12.74
N GLN A 124 -10.35 12.57 -13.81
CA GLN A 124 -10.10 13.10 -15.16
C GLN A 124 -11.33 13.83 -15.73
N GLN A 125 -12.53 13.40 -15.38
CA GLN A 125 -13.78 14.07 -15.71
C GLN A 125 -14.08 15.27 -14.79
N GLY A 126 -13.28 15.48 -13.75
CA GLY A 126 -13.43 16.58 -12.80
C GLY A 126 -14.55 16.36 -11.78
N LEU A 127 -14.92 15.10 -11.51
CA LEU A 127 -15.98 14.71 -10.57
C LEU A 127 -15.48 14.61 -9.12
N SER A 128 -14.21 14.25 -8.91
CA SER A 128 -13.58 14.19 -7.58
C SER A 128 -12.92 15.52 -7.18
N SER A 129 -12.44 15.61 -5.93
CA SER A 129 -11.78 16.83 -5.45
C SER A 129 -10.35 16.95 -5.99
N TRP A 130 -9.64 15.82 -6.12
CA TRP A 130 -8.35 15.79 -6.80
C TRP A 130 -8.51 15.90 -8.32
N ARG A 131 -7.58 16.64 -8.96
CA ARG A 131 -7.50 16.76 -10.41
C ARG A 131 -6.11 16.38 -10.90
N PRO A 132 -6.00 15.51 -11.92
CA PRO A 132 -4.73 15.22 -12.56
C PRO A 132 -4.03 16.49 -13.06
N ASN A 133 -2.72 16.59 -12.82
CA ASN A 133 -1.89 17.74 -13.17
C ASN A 133 -1.15 17.58 -14.52
N GLY A 134 -1.51 16.56 -15.32
CA GLY A 134 -0.85 16.23 -16.59
C GLY A 134 0.40 15.36 -16.48
N ASN A 135 0.92 15.13 -15.27
CA ASN A 135 2.00 14.16 -15.06
C ASN A 135 1.48 12.71 -15.15
N PRO A 136 2.36 11.73 -15.45
CA PRO A 136 2.00 10.31 -15.46
C PRO A 136 1.28 9.87 -14.19
N ILE A 137 0.26 9.02 -14.34
CA ILE A 137 -0.51 8.47 -13.22
C ILE A 137 -0.15 6.99 -13.07
N ILE A 138 0.14 6.58 -11.84
CA ILE A 138 0.32 5.19 -11.44
C ILE A 138 -0.81 4.80 -10.50
N SER A 139 -1.53 3.72 -10.84
CA SER A 139 -2.53 3.11 -9.96
C SER A 139 -1.84 2.12 -9.02
N LEU A 140 -1.87 2.36 -7.72
CA LEU A 140 -1.23 1.50 -6.73
C LEU A 140 -2.27 0.85 -5.81
N VAL A 141 -2.23 -0.47 -5.71
CA VAL A 141 -2.94 -1.19 -4.66
C VAL A 141 -1.94 -1.62 -3.58
N ILE A 142 -2.18 -1.19 -2.33
CA ILE A 142 -1.41 -1.60 -1.17
C ILE A 142 -2.19 -2.66 -0.39
N THR A 143 -1.61 -3.84 -0.23
CA THR A 143 -2.21 -4.93 0.53
C THR A 143 -1.64 -5.03 1.94
N LEU A 144 -2.45 -5.43 2.91
CA LEU A 144 -1.95 -5.70 4.27
C LEU A 144 -1.01 -6.91 4.32
N GLU A 145 -1.32 -7.97 3.56
CA GLU A 145 -0.49 -9.17 3.52
C GLU A 145 0.51 -9.15 2.38
N ASP A 146 1.60 -9.88 2.59
CA ASP A 146 2.61 -10.19 1.59
C ASP A 146 2.12 -11.29 0.63
N TRP A 147 2.31 -11.09 -0.69
CA TRP A 147 1.96 -12.06 -1.73
C TRP A 147 3.19 -12.65 -2.46
N PHE A 148 4.40 -12.41 -1.96
CA PHE A 148 5.67 -12.77 -2.63
C PHE A 148 5.80 -14.26 -2.95
N PHE A 149 5.13 -15.15 -2.20
CA PHE A 149 5.24 -16.60 -2.38
C PHE A 149 4.64 -17.09 -3.71
N LEU A 150 3.93 -16.22 -4.43
CA LEU A 150 3.34 -16.54 -5.74
C LEU A 150 4.24 -16.12 -6.92
N GLY A 151 5.31 -15.34 -6.67
CA GLY A 151 6.32 -15.00 -7.67
C GLY A 151 5.74 -14.53 -9.02
N PRO A 152 6.31 -14.96 -10.16
CA PRO A 152 5.83 -14.58 -11.49
C PRO A 152 4.38 -14.99 -11.80
N LEU A 153 3.88 -16.07 -11.19
CA LEU A 153 2.52 -16.55 -11.41
C LEU A 153 1.48 -15.53 -10.96
N LEU A 154 1.75 -14.78 -9.89
CA LEU A 154 0.85 -13.70 -9.43
C LEU A 154 0.69 -12.63 -10.51
N ASN A 155 1.79 -12.22 -11.15
CA ASN A 155 1.76 -11.17 -12.16
C ASN A 155 0.89 -11.58 -13.35
N GLU A 156 1.05 -12.82 -13.83
CA GLU A 156 0.27 -13.34 -14.96
C GLU A 156 -1.22 -13.48 -14.62
N LEU A 157 -1.55 -14.08 -13.47
CA LEU A 157 -2.94 -14.23 -13.03
C LEU A 157 -3.60 -12.88 -12.80
N LEU A 158 -2.89 -11.94 -12.20
CA LEU A 158 -3.39 -10.61 -11.92
C LEU A 158 -3.60 -9.82 -13.21
N GLU A 159 -2.66 -9.87 -14.16
CA GLU A 159 -2.81 -9.20 -15.46
C GLU A 159 -4.04 -9.72 -16.22
N GLN A 160 -4.23 -11.04 -16.26
CA GLN A 160 -5.40 -11.66 -16.88
C GLN A 160 -6.70 -11.23 -16.19
N SER A 161 -6.72 -11.24 -14.85
CA SER A 161 -7.91 -10.88 -14.07
C SER A 161 -8.27 -9.39 -14.23
N VAL A 162 -7.29 -8.49 -14.13
CA VAL A 162 -7.50 -7.05 -14.35
C VAL A 162 -8.03 -6.79 -15.75
N ARG A 163 -7.45 -7.43 -16.78
CA ARG A 163 -7.91 -7.27 -18.17
C ARG A 163 -9.35 -7.75 -18.35
N SER A 164 -9.72 -8.90 -17.78
CA SER A 164 -11.10 -9.41 -17.83
C SER A 164 -12.07 -8.42 -17.17
N GLN A 165 -11.74 -7.97 -15.96
CA GLN A 165 -12.62 -7.10 -15.19
C GLN A 165 -12.75 -5.69 -15.78
N LEU A 166 -11.71 -5.16 -16.44
CA LEU A 166 -11.83 -3.91 -17.20
C LEU A 166 -12.85 -4.06 -18.34
N LEU A 167 -12.76 -5.15 -19.12
CA LEU A 167 -13.68 -5.41 -20.22
C LEU A 167 -15.12 -5.60 -19.73
N GLU A 168 -15.31 -6.36 -18.65
CA GLU A 168 -16.62 -6.55 -18.01
C GLU A 168 -17.22 -5.24 -17.49
N ALA A 169 -16.37 -4.32 -17.00
CA ALA A 169 -16.78 -2.99 -16.56
C ALA A 169 -16.97 -2.00 -17.73
N GLY A 170 -16.76 -2.41 -18.99
CA GLY A 170 -16.85 -1.55 -20.16
C GLY A 170 -15.73 -0.51 -20.26
N LEU A 171 -14.61 -0.73 -19.57
CA LEU A 171 -13.43 0.13 -19.57
C LEU A 171 -12.40 -0.33 -20.60
N ASP A 172 -11.60 0.61 -21.12
CA ASP A 172 -10.55 0.29 -22.08
C ASP A 172 -9.40 -0.47 -21.41
N ALA A 173 -9.00 -1.62 -21.99
CA ALA A 173 -7.86 -2.36 -21.51
C ALA A 173 -6.54 -1.58 -21.65
N GLN A 174 -6.47 -0.59 -22.55
CA GLN A 174 -5.31 0.30 -22.74
C GLN A 174 -4.95 1.14 -21.50
N LEU A 175 -5.84 1.19 -20.50
CA LEU A 175 -5.56 1.80 -19.20
C LEU A 175 -4.33 1.16 -18.54
N MET A 176 -4.11 -0.15 -18.71
CA MET A 176 -2.98 -0.88 -18.12
C MET A 176 -1.62 -0.46 -18.69
N GLU A 177 -1.61 0.09 -19.89
CA GLU A 177 -0.43 0.58 -20.60
C GLU A 177 -0.25 2.09 -20.43
N THR A 178 -1.35 2.87 -20.48
CA THR A 178 -1.32 4.35 -20.38
C THR A 178 -1.22 4.86 -18.94
N MET A 179 -1.81 4.14 -17.98
CA MET A 179 -1.76 4.43 -16.55
C MET A 179 -1.39 3.16 -15.78
N PRO A 180 -0.13 2.73 -15.83
CA PRO A 180 0.27 1.43 -15.32
C PRO A 180 -0.14 1.22 -13.85
N TYR A 181 -0.64 0.04 -13.53
CA TYR A 181 -0.89 -0.35 -12.15
C TYR A 181 0.30 -1.07 -11.52
N ALA A 182 0.35 -1.04 -10.19
CA ALA A 182 1.27 -1.78 -9.34
C ALA A 182 0.53 -2.33 -8.12
N VAL A 183 1.02 -3.44 -7.57
CA VAL A 183 0.54 -4.02 -6.32
C VAL A 183 1.74 -4.32 -5.45
N MET A 184 1.69 -3.91 -4.18
CA MET A 184 2.72 -4.21 -3.19
C MET A 184 2.08 -4.37 -1.81
N SER A 185 2.72 -5.12 -0.92
CA SER A 185 2.29 -5.12 0.47
C SER A 185 2.67 -3.81 1.17
N CYS A 186 2.01 -3.51 2.28
CA CYS A 186 2.37 -2.37 3.11
C CYS A 186 3.82 -2.42 3.59
N ARG A 187 4.32 -3.63 3.88
CA ARG A 187 5.71 -3.85 4.26
C ARG A 187 6.68 -3.53 3.12
N GLU A 188 6.36 -3.95 1.89
CA GLU A 188 7.13 -3.58 0.71
C GLU A 188 7.10 -2.06 0.48
N PHE A 189 5.94 -1.44 0.69
CA PHE A 189 5.79 0.01 0.56
C PHE A 189 6.65 0.77 1.58
N GLU A 190 6.67 0.37 2.85
CA GLU A 190 7.56 0.93 3.88
C GLU A 190 9.04 0.84 3.47
N LEU A 191 9.45 -0.28 2.88
CA LEU A 191 10.84 -0.45 2.41
C LEU A 191 11.14 0.43 1.19
N CYS A 192 10.16 0.65 0.32
CA CYS A 192 10.35 1.33 -0.96
C CYS A 192 10.10 2.84 -0.92
N ILE A 193 9.33 3.37 0.04
CA ILE A 193 8.87 4.77 0.00
C ILE A 193 10.01 5.79 0.06
N GLY A 194 11.11 5.47 0.75
CA GLY A 194 12.32 6.32 0.74
C GLY A 194 12.93 6.44 -0.67
N ALA A 195 12.91 5.35 -1.44
CA ALA A 195 13.35 5.32 -2.83
C ALA A 195 12.35 5.96 -3.79
N LEU A 196 11.05 5.77 -3.54
CA LEU A 196 9.98 6.46 -4.26
C LEU A 196 10.15 7.98 -4.14
N ARG A 197 10.35 8.51 -2.92
CA ARG A 197 10.61 9.94 -2.69
C ARG A 197 11.84 10.43 -3.43
N ALA A 198 12.95 9.71 -3.34
CA ALA A 198 14.23 10.15 -3.93
C ALA A 198 14.26 10.03 -5.46
N GLY A 199 13.59 9.02 -6.02
CA GLY A 199 13.54 8.76 -7.45
C GLY A 199 12.45 9.54 -8.17
N GLY A 200 11.37 9.86 -7.47
CA GLY A 200 10.12 10.35 -8.04
C GLY A 200 9.21 9.21 -8.51
N VAL A 201 7.90 9.40 -8.39
CA VAL A 201 6.87 8.38 -8.65
C VAL A 201 7.05 7.73 -10.02
N ALA A 202 7.01 8.52 -11.10
CA ALA A 202 7.06 7.96 -12.45
C ALA A 202 8.36 7.18 -12.72
N LYS A 203 9.52 7.73 -12.32
CA LYS A 203 10.82 7.09 -12.54
C LYS A 203 10.92 5.75 -11.80
N PHE A 204 10.44 5.68 -10.57
CA PHE A 204 10.45 4.47 -9.76
C PHE A 204 9.63 3.35 -10.41
N PHE A 205 8.36 3.62 -10.74
CA PHE A 205 7.47 2.60 -11.29
C PHE A 205 7.80 2.23 -12.74
N GLN A 206 8.17 3.20 -13.59
CA GLN A 206 8.62 2.91 -14.94
C GLN A 206 9.94 2.13 -14.95
N GLY A 207 10.84 2.42 -14.01
CA GLY A 207 12.09 1.68 -13.84
C GLY A 207 11.84 0.20 -13.51
N LYS A 208 10.90 -0.09 -12.60
CA LYS A 208 10.50 -1.47 -12.26
C LYS A 208 10.03 -2.27 -13.47
N ARG A 209 9.40 -1.62 -14.46
CA ARG A 209 8.85 -2.29 -15.65
C ARG A 209 9.88 -2.58 -16.75
N LYS A 210 11.16 -2.27 -16.54
CA LYS A 210 12.23 -2.48 -17.54
C LYS A 210 12.85 -3.86 -17.41
N GLY A 211 12.85 -4.62 -18.52
CA GLY A 211 13.60 -5.88 -18.63
C GLY A 211 13.25 -6.86 -17.51
N GLU A 212 14.28 -7.42 -16.87
CA GLU A 212 14.11 -8.42 -15.81
C GLU A 212 13.50 -7.84 -14.52
N TYR A 213 13.61 -6.54 -14.27
CA TYR A 213 13.09 -5.92 -13.05
C TYR A 213 11.58 -6.10 -12.89
N LEU A 214 10.85 -6.34 -13.98
CA LEU A 214 9.41 -6.62 -13.91
C LEU A 214 9.11 -7.80 -12.98
N HIS A 215 9.99 -8.81 -12.95
CA HIS A 215 9.81 -10.03 -12.18
C HIS A 215 10.46 -10.00 -10.79
N TRP A 216 11.25 -8.97 -10.49
CA TRP A 216 11.91 -8.84 -9.19
C TRP A 216 10.90 -8.43 -8.11
N MET A 217 11.16 -8.81 -6.87
CA MET A 217 10.39 -8.26 -5.74
C MET A 217 10.68 -6.76 -5.59
N TRP A 218 9.74 -6.01 -5.02
CA TRP A 218 9.93 -4.56 -4.81
C TRP A 218 11.17 -4.22 -3.98
N PRO A 219 11.47 -4.91 -2.86
CA PRO A 219 12.67 -4.62 -2.08
C PRO A 219 13.97 -4.93 -2.85
N GLU A 220 13.97 -5.97 -3.69
CA GLU A 220 15.14 -6.34 -4.51
C GLU A 220 15.42 -5.28 -5.57
N TYR A 221 14.37 -4.87 -6.30
CA TYR A 221 14.45 -3.77 -7.27
C TYR A 221 14.95 -2.48 -6.63
N MET A 222 14.38 -2.12 -5.48
CA MET A 222 14.79 -0.93 -4.73
C MET A 222 16.26 -1.01 -4.32
N HIS A 223 16.69 -2.13 -3.74
CA HIS A 223 18.07 -2.29 -3.28
C HIS A 223 19.08 -2.20 -4.44
N HIS A 224 18.71 -2.69 -5.62
CA HIS A 224 19.57 -2.68 -6.78
C HIS A 224 19.65 -1.32 -7.47
N GLU A 225 18.52 -0.66 -7.75
CA GLU A 225 18.49 0.60 -8.49
C GLU A 225 18.74 1.83 -7.62
N TYR A 226 18.41 1.75 -6.34
CA TYR A 226 18.46 2.88 -5.41
C TYR A 226 19.48 2.64 -4.28
N LYS A 227 20.69 2.24 -4.69
CA LYS A 227 21.80 1.96 -3.76
C LYS A 227 22.10 3.16 -2.87
N GLY A 228 22.27 2.90 -1.58
CA GLY A 228 22.63 3.92 -0.59
C GLY A 228 21.47 4.78 -0.10
N ILE A 229 20.23 4.52 -0.55
CA ILE A 229 19.06 5.12 0.09
C ILE A 229 18.91 4.55 1.49
N LYS A 230 18.89 5.45 2.48
CA LYS A 230 18.60 5.10 3.86
C LYS A 230 17.14 4.68 3.97
N LEU A 231 16.92 3.47 4.48
CA LEU A 231 15.59 3.02 4.85
C LEU A 231 15.03 3.94 5.93
N ILE A 232 13.74 4.21 5.83
CA ILE A 232 13.02 4.96 6.87
C ILE A 232 12.79 4.02 8.04
N ASN A 233 13.21 4.44 9.22
CA ASN A 233 13.00 3.67 10.44
C ASN A 233 11.58 3.96 10.97
N PHE A 234 10.59 3.24 10.43
CA PHE A 234 9.19 3.37 10.86
C PHE A 234 8.97 2.97 12.32
N GLN A 235 9.80 2.08 12.87
CA GLN A 235 9.73 1.76 14.30
C GLN A 235 10.00 2.99 15.17
N LYS A 236 11.00 3.79 14.79
CA LYS A 236 11.28 5.08 15.43
C LYS A 236 10.18 6.11 15.15
N ALA A 237 9.67 6.15 13.91
CA ALA A 237 8.60 7.08 13.54
C ALA A 237 7.32 6.86 14.37
N PHE A 238 7.02 5.62 14.73
CA PHE A 238 5.86 5.23 15.54
C PHE A 238 6.19 4.98 17.01
N GLU A 239 7.37 5.38 17.49
CA GLU A 239 7.83 5.08 18.84
C GLU A 239 6.87 5.64 19.91
N ALA A 240 6.33 6.83 19.68
CA ALA A 240 5.35 7.45 20.58
C ALA A 240 4.08 6.61 20.71
N ASP A 241 3.63 5.95 19.64
CA ASP A 241 2.48 5.05 19.67
C ASP A 241 2.84 3.73 20.32
N TRP A 242 4.01 3.17 20.03
CA TRP A 242 4.50 1.97 20.69
C TRP A 242 4.57 2.14 22.21
N ARG A 243 5.03 3.29 22.70
CA ARG A 243 5.09 3.61 24.14
C ARG A 243 3.71 3.66 24.82
N LYS A 244 2.62 3.88 24.07
CA LYS A 244 1.25 3.84 24.63
C LYS A 244 0.77 2.43 24.90
N VAL A 245 1.29 1.44 24.17
CA VAL A 245 0.74 0.07 24.14
C VAL A 245 1.71 -0.98 24.66
N ILE A 246 3.02 -0.75 24.50
CA ILE A 246 4.09 -1.66 24.94
C ILE A 246 4.64 -1.17 26.28
N PRO A 247 4.70 -2.04 27.32
CA PRO A 247 5.37 -1.72 28.57
C PRO A 247 6.84 -1.35 28.34
N GLU A 248 7.35 -0.35 29.05
CA GLU A 248 8.71 0.19 28.85
C GLU A 248 9.82 -0.88 28.93
N ALA A 249 9.66 -1.90 29.78
CA ALA A 249 10.60 -3.02 29.90
C ALA A 249 10.65 -3.94 28.66
N ALA A 250 9.66 -3.89 27.79
CA ALA A 250 9.55 -4.65 26.55
C ALA A 250 9.85 -3.80 25.30
N MET A 251 10.18 -2.51 25.47
CA MET A 251 10.63 -1.67 24.37
C MET A 251 12.01 -2.16 23.88
N PRO A 252 12.21 -2.29 22.56
CA PRO A 252 13.52 -2.59 22.01
C PRO A 252 14.48 -1.47 22.40
N LYS A 253 15.63 -1.83 22.98
CA LYS A 253 16.69 -0.89 23.30
C LYS A 253 17.25 -0.34 21.99
N ASP A 254 17.37 0.98 21.89
CA ASP A 254 17.85 1.67 20.71
C ASP A 254 19.08 0.97 20.10
N SER A 255 18.93 0.46 18.87
CA SER A 255 20.09 0.21 18.02
C SER A 255 20.47 1.56 17.41
N GLU A 256 21.58 2.12 17.88
CA GLU A 256 22.16 3.40 17.43
C GLU A 256 22.06 3.58 15.90
N GLY A 257 21.29 4.58 15.48
CA GLY A 257 21.04 4.90 14.07
C GLY A 257 20.15 6.14 13.93
N ASP A 258 20.78 7.29 13.72
CA ASP A 258 20.27 8.64 13.91
C ASP A 258 18.96 9.03 13.19
N VAL A 259 18.14 9.78 13.94
CA VAL A 259 17.37 10.92 13.41
C VAL A 259 17.62 12.04 14.41
N THR A 260 18.51 12.97 14.06
CA THR A 260 18.65 14.25 14.77
C THR A 260 17.55 15.18 14.28
N ALA A 261 16.54 15.38 15.12
CA ALA A 261 15.71 16.56 15.04
C ALA A 261 16.54 17.73 15.57
N ASN A 262 16.94 18.65 14.69
CA ASN A 262 17.45 19.95 15.11
C ASN A 262 16.25 20.79 15.55
N ASP A 263 15.97 20.77 16.85
CA ASP A 263 15.24 21.82 17.53
C ASP A 263 16.22 22.48 18.49
N GLU A 264 16.70 23.66 18.13
CA GLU A 264 17.11 24.67 19.11
C GLU A 264 17.10 26.05 18.45
N ARG A 265 16.05 26.79 18.79
CA ARG A 265 16.00 28.24 18.72
C ARG A 265 16.99 28.82 19.73
N THR A 266 18.00 29.56 19.25
CA THR A 266 18.37 30.90 19.75
C THR A 266 19.23 31.63 18.74
#